data_AF-A0A5J4ZQ26-F1
#
_entry.id   AF-A0A5J4ZQ26-F1
#
_cell.length_a   1.000
_cell.length_b   1.000
_cell.length_c   1.000
_cell.angle_alpha   90.00
_cell.angle_beta   90.00
_cell.angle_gamma   90.00
#
_symmetry.space_group_name_H-M   'P 1'
#
loop_
_entity.id
_entity.type
_entity.pdbx_description
1 polymer ?
#
loop_
_entity_poly.entity_id
_entity_poly.type
_entity_poly.pdbx_seq_one_letter_code
_entity_poly.pdbx_strand_id
1 'polypeptide(L)'
;MRSLITPAIRGAIPNSEDAMSYMKSIEEQFKGTSKSLASTLMIKMVTMKYDGLSGVHEPILNMNDMRSQLKGMDMEILKLFVHIALSLEVVAFLLKLMPF
;
A
#
# COMPACT_ATOMS: atom_id res chain seq x y z
N MET A 1 -18.26 9.03 12.70
CA MET A 1 -18.42 8.04 11.62
C MET A 1 -18.49 6.66 12.24
N ARG A 2 -19.52 5.85 11.93
CA ARG A 2 -19.56 4.43 12.33
C ARG A 2 -18.72 3.65 11.31
N SER A 3 -17.61 3.04 11.72
CA SER A 3 -16.83 2.17 10.84
C SER A 3 -17.58 0.86 10.62
N LEU A 4 -18.41 0.81 9.58
CA LEU A 4 -19.03 -0.42 9.13
C LEU A 4 -17.99 -1.18 8.33
N ILE A 5 -17.61 -2.37 8.82
CA ILE A 5 -16.84 -3.32 8.03
C ILE A 5 -17.74 -3.73 6.86
N THR A 6 -17.32 -3.43 5.63
CA THR A 6 -18.09 -3.76 4.44
C THR A 6 -18.16 -5.29 4.25
N PRO A 7 -19.25 -5.83 3.67
CA PRO A 7 -19.40 -7.27 3.45
C PRO A 7 -18.25 -7.89 2.64
N ALA A 8 -17.65 -7.13 1.73
CA ALA A 8 -16.46 -7.54 0.97
C ALA A 8 -15.25 -7.82 1.88
N ILE A 9 -15.02 -6.98 2.90
CA ILE A 9 -13.95 -7.20 3.89
C ILE A 9 -14.30 -8.40 4.78
N ARG A 10 -15.56 -8.57 5.16
CA ARG A 10 -16.02 -9.71 5.96
C ARG A 10 -15.85 -11.05 5.23
N GLY A 11 -16.09 -11.10 3.92
CA GLY A 11 -15.89 -12.32 3.11
C GLY A 11 -14.42 -12.66 2.84
N ALA A 12 -13.52 -11.70 3.01
CA ALA A 12 -12.09 -11.88 2.77
C ALA A 12 -11.35 -12.48 3.99
N ILE A 13 -11.99 -12.48 5.17
CA ILE A 13 -11.43 -12.99 6.42
C ILE A 13 -12.15 -14.31 6.75
N PRO A 14 -11.43 -15.44 6.89
CA PRO A 14 -12.06 -16.70 7.21
C PRO A 14 -12.76 -16.64 8.58
N ASN A 15 -13.95 -17.25 8.68
CA ASN A 15 -14.66 -17.35 9.95
C ASN A 15 -13.87 -18.24 10.92
N SER A 16 -13.87 -17.87 12.20
CA SER A 16 -13.29 -18.67 13.27
C SER A 16 -14.18 -18.60 14.51
N GLU A 17 -14.33 -19.73 15.21
CA GLU A 17 -15.11 -19.84 16.45
C GLU A 17 -14.36 -19.27 17.67
N ASP A 18 -13.04 -19.13 17.58
CA ASP A 18 -12.19 -18.56 18.61
C ASP A 18 -11.84 -17.10 18.29
N ALA A 19 -12.10 -16.21 19.25
CA ALA A 19 -11.88 -14.77 19.06
C ALA A 19 -10.41 -14.41 18.81
N MET A 20 -9.47 -15.13 19.44
CA MET A 20 -8.04 -14.89 19.22
C MET A 20 -7.61 -15.30 17.81
N SER A 21 -8.09 -16.44 17.34
CA SER A 21 -7.83 -16.97 16.00
C SER A 21 -8.45 -16.08 14.92
N TYR A 22 -9.66 -15.56 15.14
CA TYR A 22 -10.28 -14.58 14.25
C TYR A 22 -9.46 -13.28 14.18
N MET A 23 -9.02 -12.75 15.32
CA MET A 23 -8.22 -11.52 15.37
C MET A 23 -6.86 -11.68 14.69
N LYS A 24 -6.22 -12.85 14.83
CA LYS A 24 -4.99 -13.19 14.09
C LYS A 24 -5.23 -13.26 12.58
N SER A 25 -6.35 -13.82 12.15
CA SER A 25 -6.74 -13.91 10.74
C SER A 25 -6.93 -12.52 10.13
N ILE A 26 -7.52 -11.59 10.89
CA ILE A 26 -7.60 -10.16 10.52
C ILE A 26 -6.17 -9.62 10.34
N GLU A 27 -5.32 -9.74 11.37
CA GLU A 27 -3.95 -9.21 11.32
C GLU A 27 -3.17 -9.71 10.10
N GLU A 28 -3.28 -11.01 9.78
CA GLU A 28 -2.63 -11.62 8.61
C GLU A 28 -3.16 -11.08 7.27
N GLN A 29 -4.47 -10.90 7.13
CA GLN A 29 -5.10 -10.33 5.93
C GLN A 29 -4.63 -8.89 5.68
N PHE A 30 -4.53 -8.09 6.75
CA PHE A 30 -4.13 -6.69 6.66
C PHE A 30 -2.61 -6.50 6.48
N LYS A 31 -1.77 -7.49 6.85
CA LYS A 31 -0.32 -7.48 6.56
C LYS A 31 0.00 -7.48 5.06
N GLY A 32 -0.81 -8.13 4.22
CA GLY A 32 -0.67 -8.06 2.76
C GLY A 32 -1.07 -6.69 2.21
N THR A 33 -2.17 -6.16 2.73
CA THR A 33 -2.71 -4.85 2.34
C THR A 33 -1.73 -3.72 2.69
N SER A 34 -1.12 -3.73 3.88
CA SER A 34 -0.14 -2.72 4.29
C SER A 34 1.09 -2.69 3.38
N LYS A 35 1.57 -3.84 2.91
CA LYS A 35 2.68 -3.93 1.93
C LYS A 35 2.33 -3.33 0.57
N SER A 36 1.12 -3.61 0.07
CA SER A 36 0.64 -3.07 -1.21
C SER A 36 0.43 -1.55 -1.13
N LEU A 37 -0.08 -1.05 0.01
CA LEU A 37 -0.27 0.36 0.27
C LEU A 37 1.06 1.10 0.37
N ALA A 38 2.03 0.52 1.09
CA ALA A 38 3.40 1.06 1.17
C ALA A 38 4.06 1.16 -0.21
N SER A 39 3.89 0.13 -1.05
CA SER A 39 4.40 0.14 -2.43
C SER A 39 3.73 1.21 -3.28
N THR A 40 2.42 1.39 -3.13
CA THR A 40 1.65 2.45 -3.81
C THR A 40 2.12 3.84 -3.40
N LEU A 41 2.30 4.09 -2.11
CA LEU A 41 2.80 5.36 -1.58
C LEU A 41 4.18 5.69 -2.13
N MET A 42 5.06 4.69 -2.27
CA MET A 42 6.39 4.90 -2.82
C MET A 42 6.39 5.12 -4.33
N ILE A 43 5.61 4.34 -5.08
CA ILE A 43 5.41 4.58 -6.52
C ILE A 43 4.92 6.02 -6.70
N LYS A 44 3.97 6.46 -5.88
CA LYS A 44 3.49 7.84 -5.88
C LYS A 44 4.62 8.83 -5.55
N MET A 45 5.45 8.61 -4.53
CA MET A 45 6.61 9.47 -4.23
C MET A 45 7.61 9.55 -5.39
N VAL A 46 8.02 8.42 -5.99
CA VAL A 46 9.06 8.41 -7.05
C VAL A 46 8.53 8.89 -8.41
N THR A 47 7.23 8.81 -8.63
CA THR A 47 6.57 9.32 -9.85
C THR A 47 6.05 10.74 -9.69
N MET A 48 6.05 11.28 -8.46
CA MET A 48 5.61 12.65 -8.20
C MET A 48 6.53 13.64 -8.91
N LYS A 49 6.01 14.26 -9.97
CA LYS A 49 6.70 15.32 -10.70
C LYS A 49 6.32 16.68 -10.13
N TYR A 50 7.28 17.58 -10.11
CA TYR A 50 6.99 18.99 -9.89
C TYR A 50 6.38 19.56 -11.17
N ASP A 51 5.15 20.10 -11.08
CA ASP A 51 4.41 20.62 -12.23
C ASP A 51 4.74 22.09 -12.56
N GLY A 52 5.54 22.77 -11.71
CA GLY A 52 5.93 24.17 -11.90
C GLY A 52 4.82 25.19 -11.69
N LEU A 53 3.56 24.73 -11.52
CA LEU A 53 2.36 25.54 -11.35
C LEU A 53 1.95 25.62 -9.88
N SER A 54 2.04 24.49 -9.20
CA SER A 54 1.92 24.43 -7.74
C SER A 54 3.20 24.98 -7.10
N GLY A 55 3.05 25.68 -5.98
CA GLY A 55 4.22 26.15 -5.22
C GLY A 55 5.06 24.96 -4.78
N VAL A 56 6.39 25.11 -4.69
CA VAL A 56 7.31 24.04 -4.25
C VAL A 56 6.94 23.41 -2.90
N HIS A 57 6.16 24.13 -2.09
CA HIS A 57 5.69 23.69 -0.78
C HIS A 57 4.75 22.48 -0.84
N GLU A 58 3.84 22.41 -1.82
CA GLU A 58 2.84 21.32 -1.91
C GLU A 58 3.46 19.96 -2.20
N PRO A 59 4.36 19.81 -3.20
CA PRO A 59 5.08 18.57 -3.43
C PRO A 59 5.91 18.13 -2.22
N ILE A 60 6.59 19.06 -1.54
CA ILE A 60 7.43 18.76 -0.37
C ILE A 60 6.58 18.28 0.81
N LEU A 61 5.46 18.96 1.10
CA LEU A 61 4.55 18.58 2.18
C LEU A 61 3.96 17.20 1.92
N ASN A 62 3.51 16.93 0.69
CA ASN A 62 2.98 15.63 0.29
C ASN A 62 4.03 14.52 0.40
N MET A 63 5.28 14.76 0.00
CA MET A 63 6.38 13.81 0.18
C MET A 63 6.67 13.53 1.66
N ASN A 64 6.61 14.56 2.52
CA ASN A 64 6.82 14.40 3.95
C ASN A 64 5.67 13.63 4.64
N ASP A 65 4.42 13.89 4.24
CA ASP A 65 3.26 13.13 4.70
C ASP A 65 3.38 11.65 4.32
N MET A 66 3.67 11.34 3.05
CA MET A 66 3.88 9.97 2.58
C MET A 66 5.03 9.28 3.34
N ARG A 67 6.14 9.98 3.61
CA ARG A 67 7.24 9.46 4.45
C ARG A 67 6.77 9.14 5.87
N SER A 68 5.92 9.97 6.46
CA SER A 68 5.39 9.75 7.81
C SER A 68 4.48 8.50 7.85
N GLN A 69 3.65 8.30 6.83
CA GLN A 69 2.79 7.11 6.70
C GLN A 69 3.63 5.84 6.57
N LEU A 70 4.70 5.87 5.76
CA LEU A 70 5.62 4.74 5.61
C LEU A 70 6.37 4.41 6.90
N LYS A 71 6.76 5.43 7.67
CA LYS A 71 7.38 5.24 9.00
C LYS A 71 6.40 4.59 9.98
N GLY A 72 5.12 4.94 9.93
CA GLY A 72 4.07 4.32 10.74
C GLY A 72 3.82 2.85 10.39
N MET A 73 4.23 2.39 9.21
CA MET A 73 4.12 0.99 8.77
C MET A 73 5.35 0.13 9.12
N ASP A 74 6.34 0.68 9.82
CA ASP A 74 7.62 0.01 10.17
C ASP A 74 8.35 -0.58 8.95
N MET A 75 8.23 0.08 7.80
CA MET A 75 8.83 -0.40 6.56
C MET A 75 10.23 0.19 6.38
N GLU A 76 11.24 -0.69 6.35
CA GLU A 76 12.59 -0.31 5.93
C GLU A 76 12.62 0.07 4.45
N ILE A 77 13.30 1.17 4.12
CA ILE A 77 13.44 1.68 2.76
C ILE A 77 14.01 0.61 1.80
N LEU A 78 14.92 -0.25 2.29
CA LEU A 78 15.50 -1.34 1.49
C LEU A 78 14.48 -2.45 1.15
N LYS A 79 13.70 -2.92 2.13
CA LYS A 79 12.61 -3.89 1.90
C LYS A 79 11.58 -3.34 0.92
N LEU A 80 11.34 -2.03 1.03
CA LEU A 80 10.37 -1.31 0.22
C LEU A 80 10.84 -1.16 -1.23
N PHE A 81 12.14 -0.89 -1.46
CA PHE A 81 12.73 -0.84 -2.81
C PHE A 81 12.62 -2.19 -3.55
N VAL A 82 12.90 -3.29 -2.85
CA VAL A 82 12.74 -4.66 -3.41
C VAL A 82 11.29 -4.94 -3.78
N HIS A 83 10.33 -4.56 -2.93
CA HIS A 83 8.90 -4.78 -3.18
C HIS A 83 8.42 -4.02 -4.43
N ILE A 84 8.90 -2.79 -4.62
CA ILE A 84 8.57 -1.95 -5.78
C ILE A 84 9.17 -2.53 -7.05
N ALA A 85 10.44 -2.94 -7.03
CA ALA A 85 11.10 -3.55 -8.19
C ALA A 85 10.32 -4.78 -8.67
N LEU A 86 9.96 -5.68 -7.74
CA LEU A 86 9.14 -6.86 -8.04
C LEU A 86 7.74 -6.49 -8.52
N SER A 87 7.09 -5.48 -7.91
CA SER A 87 5.75 -5.05 -8.32
C SER A 87 5.74 -4.43 -9.73
N LEU A 88 6.75 -3.63 -10.07
CA LEU A 88 6.93 -3.06 -11.41
C LEU A 88 7.23 -4.14 -12.45
N GLU A 89 8.07 -5.12 -12.12
CA GLU A 89 8.37 -6.26 -13.01
C GLU A 89 7.13 -7.11 -13.27
N VAL A 90 6.34 -7.40 -12.23
CA VAL A 90 5.07 -8.15 -12.38
C VAL A 90 4.08 -7.36 -13.23
N VAL A 91 3.94 -6.05 -13.02
CA VAL A 91 3.06 -5.20 -13.84
C VAL A 91 3.53 -5.12 -15.28
N ALA A 92 4.84 -4.98 -15.52
CA ALA A 92 5.43 -4.98 -16.87
C ALA A 92 5.23 -6.33 -17.57
N PHE A 93 5.37 -7.44 -16.83
CA PHE A 93 5.09 -8.79 -17.31
C PHE A 93 3.62 -8.96 -17.69
N LEU A 94 2.69 -8.52 -16.85
CA LEU A 94 1.25 -8.55 -17.13
C LEU A 94 0.86 -7.70 -18.35
N LEU A 95 1.45 -6.50 -18.49
CA LEU A 95 1.25 -5.64 -19.67
C LEU A 95 1.77 -6.28 -20.96
N LYS A 96 2.87 -7.03 -20.88
CA LYS A 96 3.46 -7.75 -22.03
C LYS A 96 2.67 -9.01 -22.41
N LEU A 97 1.85 -9.52 -21.50
CA LEU A 97 0.95 -10.66 -21.73
C LEU A 97 -0.45 -10.23 -22.23
N MET A 98 -0.82 -8.95 -22.12
CA MET A 98 -2.04 -8.46 -22.75
C MET A 98 -1.83 -8.29 -24.26
N PRO A 99 -2.64 -8.93 -25.12
CA PRO A 99 -2.66 -8.62 -26.53
C PRO A 99 -3.38 -7.27 -26.69
N PHE A 100 -2.67 -6.27 -27.19
CA PHE A 100 -3.29 -5.08 -27.78
C PHE A 100 -3.51 -5.31 -29.27
#